data_AF-A0A6J6SNC0-F1
#
_entry.id   AF-A0A6J6SNC0-F1
#
_cell.length_a   1.000
_cell.length_b   1.000
_cell.length_c   1.000
_cell.angle_alpha   90.00
_cell.angle_beta   90.00
_cell.angle_gamma   90.00
#
_symmetry.space_group_name_H-M   'P 1'
#
loop_
_entity.id
_entity.type
_entity.pdbx_description
1 polymer ?
#
loop_
_entity_poly.entity_id
_entity_poly.type
_entity_poly.pdbx_seq_one_letter_code
_entity_poly.pdbx_strand_id
1 'polypeptide(L)'
;MSTATQFPTLSAARAGFKDLLDAAEEGRPATVRREHKVSAVVDAARLRCMLAASRPAEAQIVAEAGGWSIFLPGLPLAADAASFDEVLVEMVLVLREYADDWENHLLHAPNHVNNWGLVQLIALSDDDQLRAWLVGE
;
A
#
# COMPACT_ATOMS: atom_id res chain seq x y z
N MET A 1 16.75 3.48 27.12
CA MET A 1 17.18 4.14 25.87
C MET A 1 17.25 3.05 24.80
N SER A 2 16.24 2.94 23.93
CA SER A 2 16.26 1.95 22.84
C SER A 2 16.97 2.58 21.65
N THR A 3 18.15 2.06 21.32
CA THR A 3 19.00 2.53 20.23
C THR A 3 18.42 2.05 18.89
N ALA A 4 18.05 3.00 18.03
CA ALA A 4 17.69 2.73 16.65
C ALA A 4 18.88 2.07 15.92
N THR A 5 18.61 1.05 15.12
CA THR A 5 19.63 0.47 14.23
C THR A 5 19.78 1.44 13.06
N GLN A 6 20.86 2.23 13.08
CA GLN A 6 21.15 3.24 12.07
C GLN A 6 22.47 2.95 11.37
N PHE A 7 22.43 2.80 10.05
CA PHE A 7 23.64 2.65 9.25
C PHE A 7 23.98 3.97 8.53
N PRO A 8 25.19 4.51 8.72
CA PRO A 8 25.57 5.82 8.17
C PRO A 8 25.91 5.77 6.67
N THR A 9 26.15 4.58 6.12
CA THR A 9 26.46 4.35 4.69
C THR A 9 25.78 3.09 4.17
N LEU A 10 25.59 3.01 2.85
CA LEU A 10 25.05 1.83 2.17
C LEU A 10 25.92 0.58 2.37
N SER A 11 27.25 0.74 2.40
CA SER A 11 28.19 -0.37 2.61
C SER A 11 28.06 -0.97 4.02
N ALA A 12 27.87 -0.13 5.03
CA ALA A 12 27.61 -0.59 6.40
C ALA A 12 26.25 -1.28 6.51
N ALA A 13 25.22 -0.73 5.86
CA ALA A 13 23.89 -1.36 5.80
C ALA A 13 23.91 -2.73 5.11
N ARG A 14 24.73 -2.90 4.06
CA ARG A 14 24.92 -4.21 3.40
C ARG A 14 25.63 -5.22 4.31
N ALA A 15 26.65 -4.79 5.05
CA ALA A 15 27.37 -5.66 5.97
C ALA A 15 26.51 -6.07 7.18
N GLY A 16 25.63 -5.18 7.65
CA GLY A 16 24.70 -5.40 8.76
C GLY A 16 23.24 -5.61 8.32
N PHE A 17 23.01 -6.11 7.10
CA PHE A 17 21.65 -6.18 6.54
C PHE A 17 20.72 -7.09 7.36
N LYS A 18 21.28 -8.15 7.95
CA LYS A 18 20.54 -9.01 8.88
C LYS A 18 20.02 -8.22 10.09
N ASP A 19 20.89 -7.48 10.77
CA ASP A 19 20.51 -6.69 11.95
C ASP A 19 19.46 -5.62 11.63
N LEU A 20 19.44 -5.12 10.39
CA LEU A 20 18.42 -4.20 9.89
C LEU A 20 17.06 -4.87 9.76
N LEU A 21 17.01 -6.09 9.21
CA LEU A 21 15.79 -6.89 9.08
C LEU A 21 15.28 -7.34 10.45
N ASP A 22 16.17 -7.91 11.29
CA ASP A 22 15.83 -8.36 12.64
C ASP A 22 15.20 -7.20 13.46
N ALA A 23 15.78 -6.00 13.38
CA ALA A 23 15.23 -4.82 14.04
C ALA A 23 13.83 -4.42 13.50
N ALA A 24 13.61 -4.50 12.18
CA ALA A 24 12.32 -4.19 11.58
C ALA A 24 11.22 -5.20 11.97
N GLU A 25 11.56 -6.49 12.02
CA GLU A 25 10.67 -7.57 12.45
C GLU A 25 10.27 -7.42 13.93
N GLU A 26 11.24 -7.06 14.78
CA GLU A 26 11.02 -6.72 16.19
C GLU A 26 10.19 -5.43 16.39
N GLY A 27 9.91 -4.68 15.32
CA GLY A 27 9.19 -3.40 15.37
C GLY A 27 10.04 -2.25 15.93
N ARG A 28 11.36 -2.42 15.97
CA ARG A 28 12.30 -1.39 16.40
C ARG A 28 12.62 -0.46 15.22
N PRO A 29 12.97 0.82 15.47
CA PRO A 29 13.40 1.72 14.40
C PRO A 29 14.64 1.18 13.67
N ALA A 30 14.47 0.89 12.38
CA ALA A 30 15.49 0.38 11.48
C ALA A 30 15.63 1.34 10.29
N THR A 31 16.76 2.04 10.19
CA THR A 31 16.95 3.08 9.16
C THR A 31 18.30 2.98 8.46
N VAL A 32 18.28 3.28 7.16
CA VAL A 32 19.47 3.39 6.31
C VAL A 32 19.58 4.83 5.83
N ARG A 33 20.75 5.45 6.02
CA ARG A 33 21.03 6.77 5.47
C ARG A 33 21.89 6.68 4.22
N ARG A 34 21.46 7.34 3.15
CA ARG A 34 22.26 7.57 1.94
C ARG A 34 22.27 9.05 1.64
N GLU A 35 23.44 9.67 1.76
CA GLU A 35 23.63 11.13 1.65
C GLU A 35 22.68 11.88 2.60
N HIS A 36 21.76 12.68 2.05
CA HIS A 36 20.76 13.45 2.79
C HIS A 36 19.40 12.75 2.94
N LYS A 37 19.24 11.53 2.39
CA LYS A 37 17.99 10.78 2.46
C LYS A 37 18.07 9.68 3.53
N VAL A 38 16.97 9.51 4.27
CA VAL A 38 16.78 8.43 5.24
C VAL A 38 15.66 7.53 4.73
N SER A 39 15.94 6.24 4.65
CA SER A 39 14.95 5.20 4.35
C SER A 39 14.69 4.39 5.60
N ALA A 40 13.44 4.06 5.86
CA ALA A 40 13.04 3.12 6.92
C ALA A 40 12.85 1.73 6.32
N VAL A 41 13.28 0.71 7.06
CA VAL A 41 12.87 -0.68 6.83
C VAL A 41 11.86 -1.03 7.89
N VAL A 42 10.73 -1.58 7.46
CA VAL A 42 9.58 -1.87 8.32
C VAL A 42 9.10 -3.27 7.96
N ASP A 43 8.66 -4.03 8.95
CA ASP A 43 7.90 -5.25 8.68
C ASP A 43 6.70 -4.97 7.76
N ALA A 44 6.54 -5.80 6.73
CA ALA A 44 5.56 -5.62 5.67
C ALA A 44 4.13 -5.66 6.22
N ALA A 45 3.82 -6.59 7.11
CA ALA A 45 2.48 -6.75 7.68
C ALA A 45 2.11 -5.55 8.57
N ARG A 46 3.04 -5.08 9.40
CA ARG A 46 2.85 -3.85 10.21
C ARG A 46 2.62 -2.62 9.35
N LEU A 47 3.39 -2.44 8.28
CA LEU A 47 3.22 -1.32 7.35
C LEU A 47 1.86 -1.39 6.66
N ARG A 48 1.46 -2.56 6.15
CA ARG A 48 0.14 -2.78 5.55
C ARG A 48 -1.00 -2.42 6.51
N CYS A 49 -0.96 -2.93 7.74
CA CYS A 49 -1.96 -2.60 8.76
C CYS A 49 -2.04 -1.09 9.03
N MET A 50 -0.90 -0.41 9.15
CA MET A 50 -0.87 1.05 9.36
C MET A 50 -1.44 1.81 8.15
N LEU A 51 -1.11 1.39 6.93
CA LEU A 51 -1.63 2.02 5.71
C LEU A 51 -3.14 1.83 5.57
N ALA A 52 -3.65 0.61 5.80
CA ALA A 52 -5.08 0.31 5.78
C ALA A 52 -5.85 1.17 6.82
N ALA A 53 -5.32 1.29 8.04
CA ALA A 53 -5.95 2.07 9.10
C ALA A 53 -5.87 3.59 8.87
N SER A 54 -4.77 4.10 8.31
CA SER A 54 -4.57 5.54 8.05
C SER A 54 -5.25 6.03 6.78
N ARG A 55 -5.61 5.12 5.88
CA ARG A 55 -6.29 5.42 4.63
C ARG A 55 -7.45 4.43 4.43
N PRO A 56 -8.59 4.63 5.11
CA PRO A 56 -9.81 3.88 4.82
C PRO A 56 -10.17 3.97 3.33
N ALA A 57 -10.76 2.93 2.76
CA ALA A 57 -11.10 2.91 1.33
C ALA A 57 -12.12 4.00 0.96
N GLU A 58 -13.06 4.29 1.87
CA GLU A 58 -14.19 5.18 1.63
C GLU A 58 -14.94 4.85 0.32
N ALA A 59 -14.92 3.56 -0.06
CA ALA A 59 -15.51 3.08 -1.30
C ALA A 59 -17.02 3.31 -1.28
N GLN A 60 -17.55 3.82 -2.39
CA GLN A 60 -18.99 3.93 -2.59
C GLN A 60 -19.43 2.73 -3.42
N ILE A 61 -20.25 1.87 -2.82
CA ILE A 61 -20.79 0.67 -3.45
C ILE A 61 -22.30 0.85 -3.59
N VAL A 62 -22.79 0.87 -4.82
CA VAL A 62 -24.19 1.18 -5.13
C VAL A 62 -24.79 0.10 -6.04
N ALA A 63 -26.06 -0.22 -5.82
CA ALA A 63 -26.82 -1.08 -6.69
C ALA A 63 -27.59 -0.22 -7.71
N GLU A 64 -27.26 -0.35 -9.00
CA GLU A 64 -27.86 0.44 -10.08
C GLU A 64 -28.11 -0.42 -11.32
N ALA A 65 -29.21 -0.15 -12.04
CA ALA A 65 -29.57 -0.81 -13.31
C ALA A 65 -29.57 -2.36 -13.30
N GLY A 66 -29.76 -2.99 -12.13
CA GLY A 66 -29.75 -4.45 -11.99
C GLY A 66 -28.35 -5.05 -11.80
N GLY A 67 -27.32 -4.23 -11.60
CA GLY A 67 -25.98 -4.61 -11.22
C GLY A 67 -25.47 -3.79 -10.02
N TRP A 68 -24.15 -3.84 -9.82
CA TRP A 68 -23.43 -3.17 -8.76
C TRP A 68 -22.28 -2.37 -9.34
N SER A 69 -22.10 -1.16 -8.82
CA SER A 69 -20.98 -0.28 -9.14
C SER A 69 -20.22 0.03 -7.85
N ILE A 70 -18.90 0.08 -7.95
CA ILE A 70 -18.00 0.51 -6.88
C ILE A 70 -17.02 1.54 -7.41
N PHE A 71 -16.77 2.59 -6.64
CA PHE A 71 -15.76 3.58 -6.96
C PHE A 71 -15.12 4.16 -5.70
N LEU A 72 -13.86 4.59 -5.80
CA LEU A 72 -13.16 5.28 -4.71
C LEU A 72 -13.16 6.80 -4.97
N PRO A 73 -13.86 7.60 -4.16
CA PRO A 73 -13.91 9.05 -4.34
C PRO A 73 -12.51 9.69 -4.38
N GLY A 74 -12.30 10.58 -5.34
CA GLY A 74 -11.01 11.27 -5.52
C GLY A 74 -9.92 10.41 -6.18
N LEU A 75 -10.23 9.16 -6.55
CA LEU A 75 -9.35 8.29 -7.32
C LEU A 75 -10.00 7.92 -8.65
N PRO A 76 -9.21 7.73 -9.73
CA PRO A 76 -9.73 7.30 -11.02
C PRO A 76 -9.95 5.78 -11.04
N LEU A 77 -10.67 5.26 -10.06
CA LEU A 77 -10.88 3.83 -9.84
C LEU A 77 -12.39 3.56 -9.72
N ALA A 78 -12.91 2.76 -10.64
CA ALA A 78 -14.29 2.30 -10.66
C ALA A 78 -14.38 0.90 -11.27
N ALA A 79 -15.37 0.12 -10.85
CA ALA A 79 -15.68 -1.19 -11.40
C ALA A 79 -17.20 -1.44 -11.36
N ASP A 80 -17.69 -2.28 -12.27
CA ASP A 80 -19.10 -2.65 -12.41
C ASP A 80 -19.22 -4.17 -12.56
N ALA A 81 -20.22 -4.78 -11.92
CA ALA A 81 -20.49 -6.22 -12.03
C ALA A 81 -21.97 -6.56 -11.78
N ALA A 82 -22.34 -7.83 -12.00
CA ALA A 82 -23.73 -8.26 -11.82
C ALA A 82 -24.11 -8.51 -10.35
N SER A 83 -23.13 -8.75 -9.49
CA SER A 83 -23.34 -8.96 -8.05
C SER A 83 -22.34 -8.18 -7.18
N PHE A 84 -22.66 -8.05 -5.90
CA PHE A 84 -21.81 -7.39 -4.91
C PHE A 84 -20.44 -8.07 -4.78
N ASP A 85 -20.41 -9.41 -4.70
CA ASP A 85 -19.14 -10.13 -4.56
C ASP A 85 -18.28 -10.00 -5.82
N GLU A 86 -18.90 -10.05 -7.00
CA GLU A 86 -18.19 -9.84 -8.26
C GLU A 86 -17.63 -8.42 -8.35
N VAL A 87 -18.38 -7.38 -7.94
CA VAL A 87 -17.88 -6.00 -8.06
C VAL A 87 -16.67 -5.75 -7.16
N LEU A 88 -16.60 -6.44 -6.01
CA LEU A 88 -15.42 -6.41 -5.14
C LEU A 88 -14.21 -7.09 -5.78
N VAL A 89 -14.41 -8.24 -6.45
CA VAL A 89 -13.34 -8.93 -7.18
C VAL A 89 -12.83 -8.05 -8.34
N GLU A 90 -13.74 -7.45 -9.10
CA GLU A 90 -13.38 -6.54 -10.20
C GLU A 90 -12.63 -5.31 -9.69
N MET A 91 -13.05 -4.71 -8.57
CA MET A 91 -12.31 -3.59 -7.98
C MET A 91 -10.92 -3.99 -7.50
N VAL A 92 -10.74 -5.21 -6.98
CA VAL A 92 -9.39 -5.71 -6.66
C VAL A 92 -8.52 -5.78 -7.91
N LEU A 93 -9.03 -6.27 -9.04
CA LEU A 93 -8.28 -6.28 -10.30
C LEU A 93 -7.90 -4.85 -10.73
N VAL A 94 -8.86 -3.92 -10.70
CA VAL A 94 -8.63 -2.50 -11.01
C VAL A 94 -7.55 -1.88 -10.10
N LEU A 95 -7.52 -2.22 -8.81
CA LEU A 95 -6.47 -1.79 -7.89
C LEU A 95 -5.10 -2.35 -8.28
N ARG A 96 -5.02 -3.63 -8.65
CA ARG A 96 -3.76 -4.27 -9.09
C ARG A 96 -3.23 -3.62 -10.36
N GLU A 97 -4.09 -3.42 -11.35
CA GLU A 97 -3.75 -2.74 -12.61
C GLU A 97 -3.28 -1.31 -12.35
N TYR A 98 -3.99 -0.56 -11.50
CA TYR A 98 -3.58 0.77 -11.12
C TYR A 98 -2.19 0.82 -10.45
N ALA A 99 -1.86 -0.15 -9.60
CA ALA A 99 -0.55 -0.22 -8.96
C ALA A 99 0.58 -0.47 -9.98
N ASP A 100 0.35 -1.34 -10.97
CA ASP A 100 1.29 -1.61 -12.05
C ASP A 100 1.47 -0.37 -12.96
N ASP A 101 0.37 0.26 -13.39
CA ASP A 101 0.40 1.50 -14.17
C ASP A 101 1.10 2.64 -13.42
N TRP A 102 0.91 2.70 -12.10
CA TRP A 102 1.56 3.71 -11.29
C TRP A 102 3.08 3.58 -11.28
N GLU A 103 3.61 2.37 -11.13
CA GLU A 103 5.05 2.12 -11.22
C GLU A 103 5.58 2.41 -12.62
N ASN A 104 4.85 1.98 -13.66
CA ASN A 104 5.30 2.04 -15.04
C ASN A 104 5.30 3.47 -15.61
N HIS A 105 4.28 4.29 -15.32
CA HIS A 105 4.15 5.59 -15.98
C HIS A 105 3.42 6.69 -15.19
N LEU A 106 2.75 6.41 -14.06
CA LEU A 106 2.05 7.45 -13.28
C LEU A 106 2.83 8.00 -12.07
N LEU A 107 3.97 7.39 -11.71
CA LEU A 107 4.82 7.79 -10.56
C LEU A 107 5.14 9.30 -10.53
N HIS A 108 5.24 9.95 -11.69
CA HIS A 108 5.56 11.37 -11.82
C HIS A 108 4.39 12.23 -12.28
N ALA A 109 3.22 11.66 -12.54
CA ALA A 109 2.05 12.41 -12.97
C ALA A 109 1.48 13.23 -11.79
N PRO A 110 1.21 14.55 -11.94
CA PRO A 110 0.83 15.42 -10.82
C PRO A 110 -0.40 14.97 -10.03
N ASN A 111 -1.35 14.32 -10.70
CA ASN A 111 -2.59 13.80 -10.10
C ASN A 111 -2.42 12.39 -9.48
N HIS A 112 -1.25 11.75 -9.61
CA HIS A 112 -0.97 10.40 -9.11
C HIS A 112 0.25 10.32 -8.18
N VAL A 113 1.17 11.31 -8.21
CA VAL A 113 2.45 11.27 -7.47
C VAL A 113 2.29 11.04 -5.96
N ASN A 114 1.18 11.48 -5.37
CA ASN A 114 0.89 11.32 -3.94
C ASN A 114 0.18 10.00 -3.59
N ASN A 115 -0.09 9.13 -4.57
CA ASN A 115 -0.77 7.84 -4.34
C ASN A 115 0.19 6.70 -3.95
N TRP A 116 1.47 7.00 -3.69
CA TRP A 116 2.46 5.99 -3.26
C TRP A 116 1.95 5.16 -2.07
N GLY A 117 1.25 5.77 -1.10
CA GLY A 117 0.73 5.04 0.07
C GLY A 117 -0.36 4.03 -0.28
N LEU A 118 -1.21 4.36 -1.26
CA LEU A 118 -2.22 3.44 -1.81
C LEU A 118 -1.54 2.30 -2.56
N VAL A 119 -0.55 2.60 -3.40
CA VAL A 119 0.19 1.57 -4.17
C VAL A 119 0.91 0.61 -3.23
N GLN A 120 1.52 1.11 -2.16
CA GLN A 120 2.13 0.26 -1.14
C GLN A 120 1.09 -0.61 -0.42
N LEU A 121 -0.08 -0.07 -0.08
CA LEU A 121 -1.17 -0.86 0.49
C LEU A 121 -1.59 -1.99 -0.45
N ILE A 122 -1.78 -1.68 -1.74
CA ILE A 122 -2.15 -2.66 -2.77
C ILE A 122 -1.07 -3.75 -2.84
N ALA A 123 0.18 -3.38 -3.05
CA ALA A 123 1.29 -4.33 -3.22
C ALA A 123 1.51 -5.24 -1.99
N LEU A 124 1.27 -4.74 -0.78
CA LEU A 124 1.48 -5.49 0.47
C LEU A 124 0.26 -6.31 0.91
N SER A 125 -0.88 -6.14 0.26
CA SER A 125 -2.12 -6.86 0.61
C SER A 125 -2.34 -8.04 -0.33
N ASP A 126 -2.91 -9.12 0.19
CA ASP A 126 -3.57 -10.13 -0.65
C ASP A 126 -5.00 -9.66 -1.05
N ASP A 127 -5.66 -10.43 -1.91
CA ASP A 127 -6.96 -10.03 -2.48
C ASP A 127 -8.10 -10.06 -1.45
N ASP A 128 -8.01 -10.91 -0.43
CA ASP A 128 -9.00 -10.97 0.64
C ASP A 128 -8.86 -9.75 1.56
N GLN A 129 -7.62 -9.34 1.84
CA GLN A 129 -7.31 -8.14 2.61
C GLN A 129 -7.74 -6.86 1.90
N LEU A 130 -7.59 -6.80 0.57
CA LEU A 130 -8.10 -5.67 -0.22
C LEU A 130 -9.63 -5.64 -0.23
N ARG A 131 -10.30 -6.80 -0.33
CA ARG A 131 -11.76 -6.88 -0.22
C ARG A 131 -12.25 -6.41 1.15
N ALA A 132 -11.64 -6.87 2.23
CA ALA A 132 -11.94 -6.40 3.59
C ALA A 132 -11.76 -4.88 3.72
N TRP A 133 -10.64 -4.35 3.23
CA TRP A 133 -10.37 -2.91 3.25
C TRP A 133 -11.42 -2.09 2.46
N LEU A 134 -11.88 -2.59 1.31
CA LEU A 134 -12.92 -1.95 0.50
C LEU A 134 -14.26 -1.82 1.23
N VAL A 135 -14.61 -2.81 2.07
CA VAL A 135 -15.86 -2.78 2.86
C VAL A 135 -15.69 -2.20 4.27
N GLY A 136 -14.47 -1.81 4.64
CA GLY A 136 -14.16 -1.16 5.92
C GLY A 136 -13.99 -2.10 7.11
N GLU A 137 -13.56 -3.35 6.86
CA GLU A 137 -13.23 -4.36 7.88
C GLU A 137 -11.76 -4.33 8.34
#